data_AF-A0A8S4QR71-F1
#
_entry.id   AF-A0A8S4QR71-F1
#
_cell.length_a   1.000
_cell.length_b   1.000
_cell.length_c   1.000
_cell.angle_alpha   90.00
_cell.angle_beta   90.00
_cell.angle_gamma   90.00
#
_symmetry.space_group_name_H-M   'P 1'
#
loop_
_entity.id
_entity.type
_entity.pdbx_description
1 polymer ?
#
loop_
_entity_poly.entity_id
_entity_poly.type
_entity_poly.pdbx_seq_one_letter_code
_entity_poly.pdbx_strand_id
1 'polypeptide(L)'
;MFCHTTQRLFIIILCKLIFNIEASVKINSVGSIKKSLEEHQGHLLVNKSKTNSVPLKIANVSQIGYDPPKKKKKNMLRPITLQLIQDWARDISNILHENENLTVRPEELLKGFSDIKIEVRNGTAIVEKTAKALEELLERRGRAAEAIMRKAEELAAKKENPPSDYTFTRSIKIDELKELTPDDEKPDEKGKEWDMPLNCSSRNKVLLVNSAHFDAKVSLEQTSVHVATE
;
A
#
# COMPACT_ATOMS: atom_id res chain seq x y z
N MET A 1 -7.89 11.15 -5.28
CA MET A 1 -8.02 9.73 -4.89
C MET A 1 -6.71 9.22 -4.29
N PHE A 2 -6.25 9.81 -3.17
CA PHE A 2 -4.96 9.46 -2.52
C PHE A 2 -5.05 9.35 -0.99
N CYS A 3 -6.27 9.29 -0.43
CA CYS A 3 -6.46 9.36 1.02
C CYS A 3 -6.38 7.99 1.74
N HIS A 4 -6.47 6.87 1.03
CA HIS A 4 -6.55 5.54 1.66
C HIS A 4 -5.21 4.83 1.88
N THR A 5 -4.13 5.22 1.20
CA THR A 5 -2.82 4.56 1.33
C THR A 5 -2.02 5.09 2.52
N THR A 6 -2.10 6.38 2.82
CA THR A 6 -1.43 7.00 3.98
C THR A 6 -2.05 6.54 5.31
N GLN A 7 -3.37 6.36 5.34
CA GLN A 7 -4.09 5.89 6.53
C GLN A 7 -3.74 4.44 6.89
N ARG A 8 -3.52 3.58 5.88
CA ARG A 8 -3.07 2.19 6.10
C ARG A 8 -1.63 2.11 6.61
N LEU A 9 -0.75 2.98 6.12
CA LEU A 9 0.64 3.02 6.58
C LEU A 9 0.72 3.43 8.06
N PHE A 10 -0.07 4.41 8.48
CA PHE A 10 -0.14 4.87 9.87
C PHE A 10 -0.63 3.77 10.83
N ILE A 11 -1.64 3.00 10.42
CA ILE A 11 -2.16 1.87 11.23
C ILE A 11 -1.11 0.77 11.38
N ILE A 12 -0.36 0.45 10.32
CA ILE A 12 0.72 -0.56 10.38
C ILE A 12 1.85 -0.12 11.32
N ILE A 13 2.23 1.17 11.27
CA ILE A 13 3.25 1.73 12.16
C ILE A 13 2.79 1.70 13.61
N LEU A 14 1.55 2.10 13.90
CA LEU A 14 0.96 2.04 15.24
C LEU A 14 0.85 0.61 15.77
N CYS A 15 0.46 -0.36 14.93
CA CYS A 15 0.41 -1.78 15.34
C CYS A 15 1.81 -2.34 15.65
N LYS A 16 2.84 -1.99 14.89
CA LYS A 16 4.22 -2.42 15.20
C LYS A 16 4.77 -1.79 16.49
N LEU A 17 4.34 -0.58 16.81
CA LEU A 17 4.73 0.09 18.05
C LEU A 17 4.09 -0.55 19.28
N ILE A 18 2.81 -0.92 19.20
CA ILE A 18 2.09 -1.62 20.27
C ILE A 18 2.67 -3.02 20.50
N PHE A 19 2.95 -3.78 19.43
CA PHE A 19 3.54 -5.13 19.54
C PHE A 19 4.94 -5.13 20.18
N ASN A 20 5.76 -4.10 19.92
CA ASN A 20 7.10 -4.00 20.53
C ASN A 20 7.05 -3.63 22.02
N ILE A 21 5.98 -2.97 22.49
CA ILE A 21 5.80 -2.65 23.92
C ILE A 21 5.40 -3.91 24.69
N GLU A 22 4.56 -4.78 24.13
CA GLU A 22 4.22 -6.07 24.75
C GLU A 22 5.42 -7.04 24.81
N ALA A 23 6.31 -7.03 23.82
CA ALA A 23 7.52 -7.87 23.85
C ALA A 23 8.57 -7.42 24.89
N SER A 24 8.50 -6.17 25.37
CA SER A 24 9.43 -5.60 26.38
C SER A 24 8.99 -5.85 27.82
N VAL A 25 7.74 -6.27 28.05
CA VAL A 25 7.29 -6.72 29.36
C VAL A 25 7.82 -8.14 29.58
N LYS A 26 9.10 -8.22 29.98
CA LYS A 26 9.60 -9.37 30.72
C LYS A 26 8.75 -9.52 31.97
N ILE A 27 7.78 -10.43 31.89
CA ILE A 27 7.04 -10.96 33.02
C ILE A 27 8.08 -11.57 33.97
N ASN A 28 8.54 -10.78 34.95
CA ASN A 28 9.25 -11.31 36.11
C ASN A 28 8.27 -12.22 36.83
N SER A 29 8.32 -13.51 36.52
CA SER A 29 7.43 -14.49 37.09
C SER A 29 7.60 -14.48 38.61
N VAL A 30 6.48 -14.49 39.33
CA VAL A 30 6.40 -14.55 40.80
C VAL A 30 7.24 -15.71 41.37
N GLY A 31 7.50 -16.75 40.56
CA GLY A 31 8.39 -17.87 40.91
C GLY A 31 9.87 -17.48 41.05
N SER A 32 10.38 -16.52 40.27
CA SER A 32 11.79 -16.08 40.37
C SER A 32 12.06 -15.27 41.65
N ILE A 33 11.08 -14.47 42.08
CA ILE A 33 11.16 -13.66 43.30
C ILE A 33 11.08 -14.56 44.55
N LYS A 34 10.24 -15.60 44.52
CA LYS A 34 10.13 -16.56 45.62
C LYS A 34 11.42 -17.37 45.81
N LYS A 35 12.05 -17.81 44.71
CA LYS A 35 13.30 -18.59 44.74
C LYS A 35 14.48 -17.79 45.31
N SER A 36 14.59 -16.51 44.92
CA SER A 36 15.64 -15.62 45.46
C SER A 36 15.46 -15.34 46.96
N LEU A 37 14.21 -15.27 47.46
CA LEU A 37 13.94 -15.03 48.87
C LEU A 37 14.25 -16.25 49.75
N GLU A 38 13.97 -17.47 49.27
CA GLU A 38 14.31 -18.73 49.94
C GLU A 38 15.84 -18.92 50.01
N GLU A 39 16.58 -18.62 48.93
CA GLU A 39 18.05 -18.64 48.93
C GLU A 39 18.63 -17.67 49.98
N HIS A 40 18.10 -16.44 50.07
CA HIS A 40 18.58 -15.46 51.05
C HIS A 40 18.23 -15.81 52.51
N GLN A 41 17.15 -16.56 52.78
CA GLN A 41 16.84 -17.04 54.14
C GLN A 41 17.71 -18.23 54.56
N GLY A 42 18.09 -19.11 53.63
CA GLY A 42 18.98 -20.25 53.90
C GLY A 42 20.37 -19.83 54.39
N HIS A 43 20.88 -18.68 53.95
CA HIS A 43 22.20 -18.18 54.34
C HIS A 43 22.24 -17.47 55.71
N LEU A 44 21.09 -17.05 56.26
CA LEU A 44 21.02 -16.31 57.53
C LEU A 44 20.94 -17.21 58.77
N LEU A 45 20.65 -18.51 58.60
CA LEU A 45 20.43 -19.45 59.71
C LEU A 45 21.63 -20.34 60.04
N VAL A 46 22.75 -20.28 59.29
CA VAL A 46 23.82 -21.29 59.38
C VAL A 46 24.91 -21.00 60.43
N ASN A 47 25.05 -19.80 60.98
CA ASN A 47 26.16 -19.49 61.91
C ASN A 47 25.72 -19.09 63.32
N LYS A 48 25.01 -19.99 64.03
CA LYS A 48 24.77 -19.85 65.48
C LYS A 48 25.41 -20.94 66.35
N SER A 49 26.28 -21.79 65.82
CA SER A 49 27.01 -22.75 66.66
C SER A 49 28.46 -22.86 66.25
N LYS A 50 29.37 -22.69 67.22
CA LYS A 50 30.84 -22.79 67.20
C LYS A 50 31.62 -21.47 67.20
N THR A 51 31.66 -20.82 68.36
CA THR A 51 32.93 -20.29 68.89
C THR A 51 32.95 -20.52 70.40
N ASN A 52 33.92 -21.30 70.86
CA ASN A 52 34.18 -21.60 72.27
C ASN A 52 34.66 -20.34 72.99
N SER A 53 34.08 -20.07 74.15
CA SER A 53 34.34 -18.91 75.00
C SER A 53 35.72 -19.01 75.68
N VAL A 54 36.61 -18.06 75.37
CA VAL A 54 37.75 -17.70 76.23
C VAL A 54 37.48 -16.29 76.78
N PRO A 55 37.43 -16.08 78.10
CA PRO A 55 37.10 -14.77 78.66
C PRO A 55 38.31 -13.85 78.64
N LEU A 56 38.34 -12.89 77.72
CA LEU A 56 39.23 -11.74 77.77
C LEU A 56 38.75 -10.82 78.92
N LYS A 57 39.59 -10.65 79.94
CA LYS A 57 39.39 -9.64 80.99
C LYS A 57 39.46 -8.26 80.34
N ILE A 58 38.32 -7.57 80.25
CA ILE A 58 38.27 -6.15 79.91
C ILE A 58 37.91 -5.40 81.19
N ALA A 59 38.91 -4.72 81.74
CA ALA A 59 38.73 -3.71 82.77
C ALA A 59 38.14 -2.44 82.13
N ASN A 60 37.13 -1.87 82.78
CA ASN A 60 36.59 -0.52 82.62
C ASN A 60 36.48 0.06 81.20
N VAL A 61 35.27 0.01 80.63
CA VAL A 61 34.78 1.12 79.77
C VAL A 61 33.31 1.38 80.10
N SER A 62 33.05 2.65 80.38
CA SER A 62 31.82 3.35 80.76
C SER A 62 30.53 2.93 80.05
N GLN A 63 29.38 3.08 80.75
CA GLN A 63 28.03 3.03 80.18
C GLN A 63 27.93 3.91 78.92
N ILE A 64 27.92 3.28 77.74
CA ILE A 64 27.64 3.97 76.48
C ILE A 64 26.12 4.06 76.37
N GLY A 65 25.60 5.29 76.34
CA GLY A 65 24.17 5.57 76.15
C GLY A 65 23.64 4.88 74.90
N TYR A 66 22.56 4.13 75.05
CA TYR A 66 21.89 3.46 73.94
C TYR A 66 21.00 4.47 73.20
N ASP A 67 21.53 5.12 72.17
CA ASP A 67 20.71 5.93 71.27
C ASP A 67 19.93 5.00 70.32
N PRO A 68 18.58 5.00 70.33
CA PRO A 68 17.80 4.14 69.45
C PRO A 68 18.06 4.53 67.97
N PRO A 69 18.03 3.56 67.03
CA PRO A 69 18.28 3.83 65.62
C PRO A 69 17.28 4.88 65.12
N LYS A 70 17.79 6.02 64.63
CA LYS A 70 16.99 7.07 64.00
C LYS A 70 16.14 6.44 62.91
N LYS A 71 14.83 6.27 63.17
CA LYS A 71 13.85 5.89 62.14
C LYS A 71 14.01 6.90 61.01
N LYS A 72 14.47 6.47 59.82
CA LYS A 72 14.45 7.32 58.63
C LYS A 72 13.04 7.88 58.52
N LYS A 73 12.89 9.21 58.55
CA LYS A 73 11.60 9.86 58.35
C LYS A 73 11.01 9.23 57.09
N LYS A 74 9.86 8.57 57.20
CA LYS A 74 9.10 8.14 56.02
C LYS A 74 8.94 9.41 55.19
N ASN A 75 9.44 9.41 53.96
CA ASN A 75 9.17 10.50 53.03
C ASN A 75 7.66 10.68 53.03
N MET A 76 7.18 11.77 53.65
CA MET A 76 5.76 12.09 53.59
C MET A 76 5.44 12.25 52.11
N LEU A 77 4.53 11.40 51.62
CA LEU A 77 4.00 11.52 50.27
C LEU A 77 3.43 12.93 50.16
N ARG A 78 4.05 13.79 49.37
CA ARG A 78 3.49 15.11 49.10
C ARG A 78 2.16 14.87 48.38
N PRO A 79 1.06 15.49 48.84
CA PRO A 79 -0.20 15.38 48.12
C PRO A 79 -0.01 15.97 46.72
N ILE A 80 -0.46 15.24 45.70
CA ILE A 80 -0.47 15.75 44.33
C ILE A 80 -1.52 16.86 44.29
N THR A 81 -1.06 18.10 44.19
CA THR A 81 -1.94 19.26 44.06
C THR A 81 -2.27 19.48 42.58
N LEU A 82 -3.41 20.13 42.31
CA LEU A 82 -3.81 20.48 40.94
C LEU A 82 -2.73 21.31 40.23
N GLN A 83 -2.08 22.22 40.96
CA GLN A 83 -1.02 23.07 40.43
C GLN A 83 0.20 22.26 39.97
N LEU A 84 0.57 21.22 40.71
CA LEU A 84 1.66 20.32 40.34
C LEU A 84 1.33 19.56 39.03
N ILE A 85 0.08 19.15 38.85
CA ILE A 85 -0.37 18.50 37.61
C ILE A 85 -0.32 19.48 36.43
N GLN A 86 -0.72 20.74 36.65
CA GLN A 86 -0.66 21.77 35.62
C GLN A 86 0.77 22.10 35.20
N ASP A 87 1.69 22.16 36.16
CA ASP A 87 3.11 22.39 35.89
C ASP A 87 3.70 21.21 35.12
N TRP A 88 3.41 19.96 35.51
CA TRP A 88 3.83 18.78 34.73
C TRP A 88 3.26 18.76 33.32
N ALA A 89 1.97 19.12 33.15
CA ALA A 89 1.36 19.19 31.83
C ALA A 89 2.04 20.25 30.94
N ARG A 90 2.42 21.39 31.53
CA ARG A 90 3.16 22.45 30.84
C ARG A 90 4.57 21.97 30.46
N ASP A 91 5.28 21.33 31.37
CA ASP A 91 6.63 20.82 31.14
C ASP A 91 6.64 19.77 30.03
N ILE A 92 5.70 18.81 30.07
CA ILE A 92 5.54 17.81 29.02
C ILE A 92 5.19 18.46 27.68
N SER A 93 4.29 19.44 27.67
CA SER A 93 3.92 20.17 26.45
C SER A 93 5.12 20.90 25.84
N ASN A 94 5.96 21.54 26.66
CA ASN A 94 7.15 22.24 26.20
C ASN A 94 8.16 21.27 25.59
N ILE A 95 8.43 20.15 26.27
CA ILE A 95 9.36 19.11 25.76
C ILE A 95 8.85 18.52 24.44
N LEU A 96 7.54 18.26 24.33
CA LEU A 96 6.95 17.76 23.09
C LEU A 96 7.06 18.77 21.95
N HIS A 97 6.84 20.06 22.23
CA HIS A 97 6.96 21.12 21.24
C HIS A 97 8.42 21.36 20.80
N GLU A 98 9.38 21.29 21.72
CA GLU A 98 10.80 21.34 21.40
C GLU A 98 11.21 20.14 20.52
N ASN A 99 10.75 18.94 20.85
CA ASN A 99 10.98 17.74 20.04
C ASN A 99 10.36 17.84 18.65
N GLU A 100 9.14 18.39 18.55
CA GLU A 100 8.49 18.68 17.26
C GLU A 100 9.34 19.64 16.43
N ASN A 101 9.80 20.74 17.02
CA ASN A 101 10.65 21.72 16.33
C ASN A 101 11.98 21.10 15.85
N LEU A 102 12.58 20.20 16.62
CA LEU A 102 13.81 19.49 16.21
C LEU A 102 13.57 18.45 15.11
N THR A 103 12.43 17.76 15.14
CA THR A 103 12.14 16.62 14.26
C THR A 103 11.50 17.05 12.95
N VAL A 104 10.48 17.91 13.03
CA VAL A 104 9.71 18.39 11.88
C VAL A 104 10.40 19.59 11.23
N ARG A 105 11.11 20.41 12.03
CA ARG A 105 11.77 21.64 11.58
C ARG A 105 10.84 22.50 10.72
N PRO A 106 9.70 22.93 11.28
CA PRO A 106 8.64 23.60 10.54
C PRO A 106 9.15 24.86 9.82
N GLU A 107 10.11 25.59 10.41
CA GLU A 107 10.73 26.76 9.79
C GLU A 107 11.53 26.42 8.52
N GLU A 108 12.28 25.32 8.53
CA GLU A 108 13.03 24.84 7.35
C GLU A 108 12.06 24.38 6.25
N LEU A 109 10.97 23.69 6.62
CA LEU A 109 9.92 23.29 5.69
C LEU A 109 9.23 24.50 5.07
N LEU A 110 8.81 25.48 5.88
CA LEU A 110 8.16 26.70 5.40
C LEU A 110 9.07 27.51 4.48
N LYS A 111 10.37 27.56 4.77
CA LYS A 111 11.38 28.16 3.89
C LYS A 111 11.54 27.36 2.57
N GLY A 112 11.46 26.03 2.64
CA GLY A 112 11.41 25.19 1.44
C GLY A 112 10.16 25.45 0.58
N PHE A 113 9.03 25.77 1.20
CA PHE A 113 7.79 26.14 0.51
C PHE A 113 7.74 27.61 0.06
N SER A 114 8.56 28.51 0.63
CA SER A 114 8.56 29.94 0.25
C SER A 114 9.14 30.20 -1.13
N ASP A 115 10.04 29.32 -1.60
CA ASP A 115 10.64 29.41 -2.94
C ASP A 115 9.74 28.81 -4.03
N ILE A 116 8.64 28.14 -3.64
CA ILE A 116 7.69 27.58 -4.58
C ILE A 116 6.82 28.72 -5.13
N LYS A 117 6.99 29.03 -6.41
CA LYS A 117 6.05 29.88 -7.15
C LYS A 117 4.68 29.22 -7.14
N ILE A 118 3.78 29.71 -6.29
CA ILE A 118 2.38 29.32 -6.29
C ILE A 118 1.74 29.97 -7.53
N GLU A 119 1.70 29.23 -8.64
CA GLU A 119 0.87 29.64 -9.77
C GLU A 119 -0.60 29.60 -9.32
N VAL A 120 -1.28 30.75 -9.42
CA VAL A 120 -2.70 30.86 -9.08
C VAL A 120 -3.48 29.98 -10.05
N ARG A 121 -4.12 28.92 -9.54
CA ARG A 121 -5.03 28.10 -10.34
C ARG A 121 -6.25 28.93 -10.74
N ASN A 122 -6.27 29.39 -11.98
CA ASN A 122 -7.45 29.99 -12.58
C ASN A 122 -8.44 28.87 -12.99
N GLY A 123 -9.47 28.66 -12.16
CA GLY A 123 -10.48 27.64 -12.39
C GLY A 123 -11.19 27.78 -13.75
N THR A 124 -11.48 29.02 -14.17
CA THR A 124 -12.10 29.31 -15.46
C THR A 124 -11.21 28.89 -16.62
N ALA A 125 -9.91 29.21 -16.56
CA ALA A 125 -8.96 28.83 -17.62
C ALA A 125 -8.79 27.30 -17.72
N ILE A 126 -8.86 26.59 -16.59
CA ILE A 126 -8.82 25.11 -16.58
C ILE A 126 -10.06 24.56 -17.28
N VAL A 127 -11.25 25.06 -16.92
CA VAL A 127 -12.51 24.60 -17.52
C VAL A 127 -12.51 24.88 -19.02
N GLU A 128 -12.12 26.07 -19.45
CA GLU A 128 -12.03 26.45 -20.86
C GLU A 128 -11.06 25.55 -21.63
N LYS A 129 -9.88 25.26 -21.07
CA LYS A 129 -8.91 24.34 -21.67
C LYS A 129 -9.49 22.93 -21.82
N THR A 130 -10.21 22.45 -20.81
CA THR A 130 -10.84 21.13 -20.87
C THR A 130 -11.99 21.08 -21.87
N ALA A 131 -12.80 22.13 -21.96
CA ALA A 131 -13.89 22.23 -22.92
C ALA A 131 -13.35 22.22 -24.35
N LYS A 132 -12.31 23.02 -24.62
CA LYS A 132 -11.65 23.07 -25.93
C LYS A 132 -11.03 21.73 -26.32
N ALA A 133 -10.36 21.05 -25.38
CA ALA A 133 -9.79 19.73 -25.65
C ALA A 133 -10.86 18.67 -25.95
N LEU A 134 -12.02 18.76 -25.28
CA LEU A 134 -13.16 17.89 -25.54
C LEU A 134 -13.78 18.18 -26.92
N GLU A 135 -13.96 19.45 -27.25
CA GLU A 135 -14.47 19.90 -28.55
C GLU A 135 -13.58 19.38 -29.68
N GLU A 136 -12.26 19.55 -29.58
CA GLU A 136 -11.29 19.06 -30.56
C GLU A 136 -11.34 17.53 -30.72
N LEU A 137 -11.51 16.80 -29.62
CA LEU A 137 -11.64 15.34 -29.64
C LEU A 137 -12.92 14.91 -30.37
N LEU A 138 -14.05 15.55 -30.06
CA LEU A 138 -15.33 15.25 -30.69
C LEU A 138 -15.33 15.61 -32.17
N GLU A 139 -14.75 16.75 -32.54
CA GLU A 139 -14.63 17.17 -33.93
C GLU A 139 -13.78 16.18 -34.74
N ARG A 140 -12.65 15.71 -34.20
CA ARG A 140 -11.82 14.69 -34.85
C ARG A 140 -12.58 13.37 -35.06
N ARG A 141 -13.39 12.96 -34.09
CA ARG A 141 -14.25 11.76 -34.21
C ARG A 141 -15.35 11.97 -35.26
N GLY A 142 -15.98 13.15 -35.28
CA GLY A 142 -16.98 13.52 -36.28
C GLY A 142 -16.43 13.45 -37.69
N ARG A 143 -15.27 14.07 -37.94
CA ARG A 143 -14.59 14.02 -39.25
C ARG A 143 -14.21 12.60 -39.68
N ALA A 144 -13.75 11.76 -38.74
CA ALA A 144 -13.42 10.37 -39.04
C ALA A 144 -14.68 9.56 -39.41
N ALA A 145 -15.78 9.75 -38.68
CA ALA A 145 -17.05 9.09 -38.99
C ALA A 145 -17.60 9.55 -40.35
N GLU A 146 -17.57 10.86 -40.63
CA GLU A 146 -17.99 11.43 -41.92
C GLU A 146 -17.16 10.84 -43.08
N ALA A 147 -15.84 10.74 -42.93
CA ALA A 147 -14.96 10.16 -43.95
C ALA A 147 -15.28 8.68 -44.21
N ILE A 148 -15.56 7.91 -43.17
CA ILE A 148 -15.96 6.50 -43.29
C ILE A 148 -17.31 6.38 -43.99
N MET A 149 -18.31 7.16 -43.59
CA MET A 149 -19.66 7.13 -44.18
C MET A 149 -19.63 7.54 -45.65
N ARG A 150 -18.97 8.66 -45.97
CA ARG A 150 -18.80 9.11 -47.35
C ARG A 150 -18.11 8.06 -48.19
N LYS A 151 -17.07 7.40 -47.67
CA LYS A 151 -16.39 6.34 -48.41
C LYS A 151 -17.28 5.12 -48.63
N ALA A 152 -18.08 4.75 -47.64
CA ALA A 152 -19.04 3.67 -47.76
C ALA A 152 -20.12 3.99 -48.81
N GLU A 153 -20.63 5.23 -48.85
CA GLU A 153 -21.58 5.70 -49.87
C GLU A 153 -20.98 5.68 -51.28
N GLU A 154 -19.74 6.18 -51.43
CA GLU A 154 -19.01 6.12 -52.71
C GLU A 154 -18.86 4.68 -53.21
N LEU A 155 -18.51 3.75 -52.33
CA LEU A 155 -18.34 2.33 -52.68
C LEU A 155 -19.69 1.67 -53.00
N ALA A 156 -20.74 1.97 -52.24
CA ALA A 156 -22.08 1.46 -52.50
C ALA A 156 -22.67 1.97 -53.83
N ALA A 157 -22.43 3.25 -54.16
CA ALA A 157 -22.90 3.86 -55.39
C ALA A 157 -22.28 3.23 -56.65
N LYS A 158 -21.05 2.70 -56.57
CA LYS A 158 -20.38 2.03 -57.69
C LYS A 158 -21.06 0.71 -58.08
N LYS A 159 -21.80 0.06 -57.17
CA LYS A 159 -22.47 -1.24 -57.41
C LYS A 159 -21.55 -2.30 -58.03
N GLU A 160 -20.26 -2.24 -57.73
CA GLU A 160 -19.30 -3.26 -58.15
C GLU A 160 -19.50 -4.50 -57.29
N ASN A 161 -19.61 -5.67 -57.93
CA ASN A 161 -19.61 -6.93 -57.21
C ASN A 161 -18.24 -7.14 -56.56
N PRO A 162 -18.18 -7.74 -55.35
CA PRO A 162 -16.90 -8.09 -54.75
C PRO A 162 -16.14 -9.07 -55.66
N PRO A 163 -14.79 -9.04 -55.63
CA PRO A 163 -13.99 -9.97 -56.40
C PRO A 163 -14.25 -11.41 -55.93
N SER A 164 -14.03 -12.38 -56.81
CA SER A 164 -14.35 -13.80 -56.55
C SER A 164 -13.55 -14.43 -55.42
N ASP A 165 -12.40 -13.83 -55.08
CA ASP A 165 -11.50 -14.23 -53.99
C ASP A 165 -11.71 -13.42 -52.70
N TYR A 166 -12.77 -12.61 -52.64
CA TYR A 166 -13.06 -11.80 -51.46
C TYR A 166 -13.25 -12.67 -50.22
N THR A 167 -12.47 -12.36 -49.18
CA THR A 167 -12.58 -13.02 -47.87
C THR A 167 -12.61 -12.00 -46.74
N PHE A 168 -13.33 -12.31 -45.68
CA PHE A 168 -13.41 -11.49 -44.47
C PHE A 168 -13.14 -12.32 -43.21
N THR A 169 -12.55 -11.69 -42.20
CA THR A 169 -12.27 -12.35 -40.94
C THR A 169 -13.44 -12.21 -39.97
N ARG A 170 -14.00 -13.33 -39.50
CA ARG A 170 -15.04 -13.32 -38.44
C ARG A 170 -14.47 -12.90 -37.09
N SER A 171 -15.23 -12.11 -36.33
CA SER A 171 -14.82 -11.63 -35.00
C SER A 171 -14.74 -12.73 -33.94
N ILE A 172 -15.48 -13.83 -34.09
CA ILE A 172 -15.48 -14.95 -33.14
C ILE A 172 -14.22 -15.80 -33.37
N LYS A 173 -13.44 -16.04 -32.30
CA LYS A 173 -12.23 -16.90 -32.32
C LYS A 173 -11.25 -16.51 -33.43
N ILE A 174 -10.96 -15.20 -33.53
CA ILE A 174 -10.14 -14.61 -34.59
C ILE A 174 -8.65 -15.02 -34.53
N ASP A 175 -8.17 -15.44 -33.35
CA ASP A 175 -6.80 -15.89 -33.09
C ASP A 175 -6.62 -17.42 -33.24
N GLU A 176 -7.71 -18.15 -33.49
CA GLU A 176 -7.70 -19.59 -33.70
C GLU A 176 -7.68 -19.91 -35.20
N LEU A 177 -6.98 -20.99 -35.57
CA LEU A 177 -7.11 -21.56 -36.91
C LEU A 177 -8.46 -22.28 -36.98
N LYS A 178 -9.29 -21.93 -37.98
CA LYS A 178 -10.63 -22.53 -38.09
C LYS A 178 -10.54 -23.96 -38.65
N GLU A 179 -11.20 -24.89 -37.98
CA GLU A 179 -11.27 -26.29 -38.38
C GLU A 179 -12.14 -26.48 -39.63
N LEU A 180 -11.82 -27.53 -40.39
CA LEU A 180 -12.56 -27.91 -41.59
C LEU A 180 -13.92 -28.49 -41.20
N THR A 181 -14.98 -27.94 -41.80
CA THR A 181 -16.31 -28.54 -41.77
C THR A 181 -16.42 -29.70 -42.75
N PRO A 182 -17.33 -30.67 -42.54
CA PRO A 182 -17.52 -31.83 -43.42
C PRO A 182 -17.83 -31.48 -44.88
N ASP A 183 -18.30 -30.25 -45.12
CA ASP A 183 -18.66 -29.71 -46.43
C ASP A 183 -17.45 -29.11 -47.19
N ASP A 184 -16.27 -29.08 -46.58
CA ASP A 184 -15.05 -28.54 -47.20
C ASP A 184 -14.34 -29.61 -48.04
N GLU A 185 -14.14 -29.35 -49.34
CA GLU A 185 -13.35 -30.24 -50.21
C GLU A 185 -11.90 -30.29 -49.72
N LYS A 186 -11.38 -31.51 -49.52
CA LYS A 186 -9.96 -31.75 -49.19
C LYS A 186 -9.11 -31.46 -50.42
N PRO A 187 -7.88 -30.93 -50.26
CA PRO A 187 -7.00 -30.65 -51.37
C PRO A 187 -6.62 -31.96 -52.06
N ASP A 188 -6.83 -31.99 -53.37
CA ASP A 188 -6.31 -33.06 -54.23
C ASP A 188 -4.76 -33.06 -54.17
N GLU A 189 -4.14 -34.22 -54.36
CA GLU A 189 -2.67 -34.43 -54.41
C GLU A 189 -1.93 -33.55 -55.44
N LYS A 190 -2.67 -32.79 -56.25
CA LYS A 190 -2.18 -31.83 -57.27
C LYS A 190 -2.01 -30.39 -56.75
N GLY A 191 -2.20 -30.14 -55.45
CA GLY A 191 -1.93 -28.84 -54.84
C GLY A 191 -2.97 -27.76 -55.16
N LYS A 192 -4.22 -28.14 -55.43
CA LYS A 192 -5.33 -27.18 -55.48
C LYS A 192 -5.47 -26.52 -54.11
N GLU A 193 -5.49 -25.19 -54.13
CA GLU A 193 -5.78 -24.37 -52.95
C GLU A 193 -7.19 -24.70 -52.45
N TRP A 194 -7.35 -24.77 -51.13
CA TRP A 194 -8.60 -25.19 -50.48
C TRP A 194 -9.79 -24.39 -51.02
N ASP A 195 -10.79 -25.06 -51.60
CA ASP A 195 -12.04 -24.39 -51.97
C ASP A 195 -12.68 -23.85 -50.68
N MET A 196 -12.79 -22.53 -50.60
CA MET A 196 -13.43 -21.85 -49.49
C MET A 196 -14.95 -22.04 -49.64
N PRO A 197 -15.67 -22.36 -48.56
CA PRO A 197 -17.10 -22.64 -48.65
C PRO A 197 -17.84 -21.35 -49.02
N LEU A 198 -19.12 -21.50 -49.42
CA LEU A 198 -20.07 -20.46 -49.86
C LEU A 198 -20.17 -19.20 -48.96
N ASN A 199 -19.54 -19.20 -47.80
CA ASN A 199 -19.42 -18.09 -46.87
C ASN A 199 -17.99 -17.56 -46.96
N CYS A 200 -17.75 -16.42 -47.63
CA CYS A 200 -16.48 -15.68 -47.82
C CYS A 200 -15.63 -15.41 -46.56
N SER A 201 -15.47 -16.35 -45.63
CA SER A 201 -14.79 -16.19 -44.36
C SER A 201 -13.38 -16.73 -44.43
N SER A 202 -12.42 -15.86 -44.11
CA SER A 202 -11.02 -16.25 -43.95
C SER A 202 -10.89 -17.31 -42.85
N ARG A 203 -10.16 -18.39 -43.15
CA ARG A 203 -9.78 -19.45 -42.20
C ARG A 203 -8.50 -19.14 -41.43
N ASN A 204 -7.74 -18.13 -41.88
CA ASN A 204 -6.47 -17.77 -41.28
C ASN A 204 -6.67 -17.14 -39.91
N LYS A 205 -5.79 -17.52 -38.98
CA LYS A 205 -5.68 -16.82 -37.69
C LYS A 205 -5.09 -15.44 -37.89
N VAL A 206 -5.53 -14.48 -37.09
CA VAL A 206 -4.97 -13.12 -37.06
C VAL A 206 -4.03 -12.99 -35.88
N LEU A 207 -2.88 -12.35 -36.10
CA LEU A 207 -2.00 -11.98 -35.01
C LEU A 207 -2.65 -10.86 -34.18
N LEU A 208 -2.91 -11.13 -32.91
CA LEU A 208 -3.42 -10.15 -31.98
C LEU A 208 -2.30 -9.68 -31.03
N VAL A 209 -2.26 -8.37 -30.78
CA VAL A 209 -1.26 -7.72 -29.93
C VAL A 209 -1.97 -7.02 -28.77
N ASN A 210 -1.32 -7.00 -27.59
CA ASN A 210 -1.80 -6.20 -26.46
C ASN A 210 -1.67 -4.71 -26.78
N SER A 211 -2.73 -3.94 -26.56
CA SER A 211 -2.71 -2.49 -26.73
C SER A 211 -2.91 -1.80 -25.40
N ALA A 212 -2.22 -0.67 -25.18
CA ALA A 212 -2.46 0.18 -24.02
C ALA A 212 -3.83 0.91 -24.08
N HIS A 213 -4.47 0.95 -25.24
CA HIS A 213 -5.73 1.66 -25.47
C HIS A 213 -6.97 0.75 -25.45
N PHE A 214 -6.78 -0.57 -25.42
CA PHE A 214 -7.86 -1.56 -25.42
C PHE A 214 -7.63 -2.61 -24.34
N ASP A 215 -8.67 -2.95 -23.58
CA ASP A 215 -8.64 -4.01 -22.57
C ASP A 215 -8.82 -5.42 -23.19
N ALA A 216 -8.24 -5.61 -24.37
CA ALA A 216 -8.32 -6.84 -25.14
C ALA A 216 -7.12 -6.93 -26.10
N LYS A 217 -6.82 -8.14 -26.55
CA LYS A 217 -5.87 -8.34 -27.65
C LYS A 217 -6.52 -7.90 -28.96
N VAL A 218 -5.88 -7.00 -29.71
CA VAL A 218 -6.43 -6.41 -30.93
C VAL A 218 -5.45 -6.53 -32.10
N SER A 219 -5.98 -6.52 -33.32
CA SER A 219 -5.18 -6.29 -34.53
C SER A 219 -5.45 -4.88 -35.03
N LEU A 220 -4.39 -4.16 -35.41
CA LEU A 220 -4.48 -2.85 -36.05
C LEU A 220 -4.45 -2.94 -37.58
N GLU A 221 -4.06 -4.10 -38.11
CA GLU A 221 -3.88 -4.32 -39.55
C GLU A 221 -5.15 -4.86 -40.21
N GLN A 222 -5.99 -5.57 -39.46
CA GLN A 222 -7.16 -6.25 -39.98
C GLN A 222 -8.41 -5.87 -39.21
N THR A 223 -9.50 -5.63 -39.96
CA THR A 223 -10.84 -5.48 -39.41
C THR A 223 -11.52 -6.84 -39.32
N SER A 224 -12.42 -6.97 -38.34
CA SER A 224 -13.21 -8.18 -38.14
C SER A 224 -14.69 -7.90 -38.40
N VAL A 225 -15.42 -8.90 -38.88
CA VAL A 225 -16.85 -8.82 -39.16
C VAL A 225 -17.62 -9.68 -38.18
N HIS A 226 -18.61 -9.07 -37.53
CA HIS A 226 -19.61 -9.78 -36.75
C HIS A 226 -20.80 -10.11 -37.66
N VAL A 227 -21.11 -11.40 -37.78
CA VAL A 227 -22.27 -11.90 -38.54
C VAL A 227 -23.23 -12.49 -37.52
N ALA A 228 -24.46 -11.98 -37.47
CA ALA A 228 -25.50 -12.53 -36.62
C ALA A 228 -25.87 -13.94 -37.12
N THR A 229 -25.90 -14.92 -36.22
CA THR A 229 -26.46 -16.24 -36.51
C THR A 229 -27.97 -16.16 -36.32
N GLU A 230 -28.72 -16.23 -37.42
CA GLU A 230 -30.17 -16.45 -37.42
C GLU A 230 -30.51 -17.91 -37.10
#